data_AF-A0A1I6INB4-F1
#
_entry.id   AF-A0A1I6INB4-F1
#
_cell.length_a   1.000
_cell.length_b   1.000
_cell.length_c   1.000
_cell.angle_alpha   90.00
_cell.angle_beta   90.00
_cell.angle_gamma   90.00
#
_symmetry.space_group_name_H-M   'P 1'
#
loop_
_entity.id
_entity.type
_entity.pdbx_description
1 polymer ?
#
loop_
_entity_poly.entity_id
_entity_poly.type
_entity_poly.pdbx_seq_one_letter_code
_entity_poly.pdbx_strand_id
1 'polypeptide(L)'
;TPVVTPTPVVTPTPVVTPTPVVTPTPVVTPTPTSVTGVQVKAVVTTQISSSINQQYSIIATGTQSVDLSKLKIRYYYSRTSSKTQSFWCDNAGLQLNVSPWYMNITSNVVGTLYDNYLEISFNKDYSLAPGEGSLNIGTRFAQSDWSAYTGFVDNGVKVFYDGVQVG
;
A
#
# COMPACT_ATOMS: atom_id res chain seq x y z
N THR A 1 38.35 -0.39 -78.91
CA THR A 1 37.07 -0.46 -78.17
C THR A 1 37.34 -1.08 -76.82
N PRO A 2 37.10 -0.40 -75.68
CA PRO A 2 37.34 -1.01 -74.37
C PRO A 2 36.22 -1.99 -74.03
N VAL A 3 36.59 -3.14 -73.48
CA VAL A 3 35.68 -4.18 -72.98
C VAL A 3 35.33 -3.86 -71.54
N VAL A 4 34.03 -3.77 -71.23
CA VAL A 4 33.54 -3.53 -69.86
C VAL A 4 33.40 -4.87 -69.16
N THR A 5 34.12 -5.06 -68.06
CA THR A 5 34.02 -6.24 -67.20
C THR A 5 32.74 -6.14 -66.34
N PRO A 6 31.87 -7.16 -66.29
CA PRO A 6 30.67 -7.10 -65.47
C PRO A 6 31.02 -7.16 -63.97
N THR A 7 30.43 -6.24 -63.20
CA THR A 7 30.50 -6.19 -61.73
C THR A 7 29.72 -7.37 -61.13
N PRO A 8 30.24 -8.06 -60.09
CA PRO A 8 29.53 -9.18 -59.46
C PRO A 8 28.23 -8.71 -58.80
N VAL A 9 27.14 -9.44 -59.05
CA VAL A 9 25.83 -9.23 -58.40
C VAL A 9 25.89 -9.79 -56.99
N VAL A 10 25.59 -8.96 -55.99
CA VAL A 10 25.54 -9.37 -54.59
C VAL A 10 24.24 -10.14 -54.33
N THR A 11 24.35 -11.40 -53.93
CA THR A 11 23.20 -12.24 -53.54
C THR A 11 22.59 -11.70 -52.24
N PRO A 12 21.26 -11.48 -52.16
CA PRO A 12 20.63 -11.02 -50.93
C PRO A 12 20.71 -12.08 -49.83
N THR A 13 21.14 -11.67 -48.63
CA THR A 13 21.14 -12.49 -47.41
C THR A 13 19.70 -12.89 -47.04
N PRO A 14 19.43 -14.15 -46.64
CA PRO A 14 18.09 -14.57 -46.24
C PRO A 14 17.60 -13.78 -45.02
N VAL A 15 16.37 -13.27 -45.09
CA VAL A 15 15.70 -12.58 -44.00
C VAL A 15 15.29 -13.61 -42.94
N VAL A 16 15.80 -13.45 -41.72
CA VAL A 16 15.42 -14.32 -40.59
C VAL A 16 13.98 -14.01 -40.19
N THR A 17 13.11 -15.02 -40.26
CA THR A 17 11.71 -14.91 -39.80
C THR A 17 11.69 -14.75 -38.28
N PRO A 18 10.98 -13.76 -37.71
CA PRO A 18 10.89 -13.60 -36.26
C PRO A 18 10.15 -14.78 -35.62
N THR A 19 10.76 -15.36 -34.60
CA THR A 19 10.15 -16.39 -33.74
C THR A 19 8.89 -15.82 -33.07
N PRO A 20 7.76 -16.56 -32.99
CA PRO A 20 6.57 -16.07 -32.32
C PRO A 20 6.85 -15.75 -30.85
N VAL A 21 6.47 -14.54 -30.43
CA VAL A 21 6.55 -14.11 -29.03
C VAL A 21 5.50 -14.88 -28.23
N VAL A 22 5.93 -15.64 -27.22
CA VAL A 22 5.03 -16.34 -26.30
C VAL A 22 4.22 -15.29 -25.53
N THR A 23 2.91 -15.26 -25.74
CA THR A 23 1.99 -14.43 -24.96
C THR A 23 2.07 -14.86 -23.49
N PRO A 24 2.31 -13.96 -22.52
CA PRO A 24 2.34 -14.33 -21.11
C PRO A 24 0.96 -14.88 -20.72
N THR A 25 0.96 -16.08 -20.13
CA THR A 25 -0.23 -16.67 -19.52
C THR A 25 -0.81 -15.68 -18.50
N PRO A 26 -2.12 -15.40 -18.49
CA PRO A 26 -2.71 -14.53 -17.49
C PRO A 26 -2.39 -15.07 -16.09
N VAL A 27 -1.73 -14.25 -15.28
CA VAL A 27 -1.53 -14.55 -13.85
C VAL A 27 -2.90 -14.59 -13.23
N VAL A 28 -3.30 -15.76 -12.72
CA VAL A 28 -4.56 -15.93 -12.00
C VAL A 28 -4.46 -15.09 -10.73
N THR A 29 -5.17 -13.95 -10.68
CA THR A 29 -5.33 -13.20 -9.44
C THR A 29 -6.02 -14.13 -8.44
N PRO A 30 -5.39 -14.46 -7.29
CA PRO A 30 -6.02 -15.34 -6.31
C PRO A 30 -7.34 -14.71 -5.87
N THR A 31 -8.41 -15.50 -5.93
CA THR A 31 -9.69 -15.13 -5.32
C THR A 31 -9.43 -14.87 -3.84
N PRO A 32 -9.84 -13.72 -3.27
CA PRO A 32 -9.64 -13.46 -1.85
C PRO A 32 -10.37 -14.53 -1.05
N THR A 33 -9.61 -15.41 -0.40
CA THR A 33 -10.13 -16.39 0.55
C THR A 33 -10.76 -15.61 1.71
N SER A 34 -12.06 -15.73 1.92
CA SER A 34 -12.72 -15.06 3.05
C SER A 34 -12.04 -15.44 4.37
N VAL A 35 -11.48 -14.47 5.10
CA VAL A 35 -10.89 -14.68 6.43
C VAL A 35 -12.00 -14.70 7.48
N THR A 36 -12.56 -15.88 7.72
CA THR A 36 -13.66 -16.06 8.67
C THR A 36 -13.23 -15.67 10.09
N GLY A 37 -14.04 -14.84 10.76
CA GLY A 37 -13.85 -14.46 12.16
C GLY A 37 -12.86 -13.32 12.42
N VAL A 38 -12.11 -12.86 11.42
CA VAL A 38 -11.30 -11.64 11.53
C VAL A 38 -12.14 -10.44 11.12
N GLN A 39 -12.37 -9.51 12.04
CA GLN A 39 -13.05 -8.24 11.80
C GLN A 39 -12.31 -7.14 12.55
N VAL A 40 -12.14 -5.99 11.89
CA VAL A 40 -11.39 -4.86 12.44
C VAL A 40 -12.22 -3.60 12.31
N LYS A 41 -12.34 -2.86 13.40
CA LYS A 41 -12.88 -1.50 13.38
C LYS A 41 -11.72 -0.51 13.38
N ALA A 42 -11.67 0.35 12.36
CA ALA A 42 -10.79 1.50 12.32
C ALA A 42 -11.57 2.79 12.55
N VAL A 43 -11.21 3.56 13.57
CA VAL A 43 -11.69 4.93 13.78
C VAL A 43 -10.57 5.87 13.38
N VAL A 44 -10.83 6.75 12.42
CA VAL A 44 -9.82 7.63 11.85
C VAL A 44 -10.31 9.07 11.87
N THR A 45 -9.46 9.95 12.39
CA THR A 45 -9.66 11.40 12.34
C THR A 45 -8.59 12.00 11.45
N THR A 46 -9.00 12.72 10.41
CA THR A 46 -8.11 13.41 9.46
C THR A 46 -8.20 14.92 9.67
N GLN A 47 -7.04 15.58 9.76
CA GLN A 47 -6.91 17.03 9.70
C GLN A 47 -6.12 17.42 8.45
N ILE A 48 -6.74 18.21 7.57
CA ILE A 48 -6.19 18.63 6.29
C ILE A 48 -5.63 20.05 6.43
N SER A 49 -4.32 20.22 6.25
CA SER A 49 -3.65 21.52 6.16
C SER A 49 -2.54 21.48 5.11
N SER A 50 -1.39 22.13 5.32
CA SER A 50 -0.19 21.92 4.50
C SER A 50 0.34 20.48 4.61
N SER A 51 0.01 19.80 5.71
CA SER A 51 0.20 18.36 5.91
C SER A 51 -1.14 17.72 6.23
N ILE A 52 -1.30 16.46 5.87
CA ILE A 52 -2.44 15.65 6.27
C ILE A 52 -2.04 14.92 7.55
N ASN A 53 -2.69 15.26 8.66
CA ASN A 53 -2.41 14.67 9.98
C ASN A 53 -3.55 13.73 10.32
N GLN A 54 -3.20 12.51 10.75
CA GLN A 54 -4.20 11.46 10.98
C GLN A 54 -3.95 10.75 12.29
N GLN A 55 -5.05 10.47 12.99
CA GLN A 55 -5.08 9.64 14.19
C GLN A 55 -5.94 8.43 13.91
N TYR A 56 -5.39 7.24 14.16
CA TYR A 56 -6.06 5.96 13.98
C TYR A 56 -6.24 5.28 15.34
N SER A 57 -7.41 4.67 15.55
CA SER A 57 -7.63 3.69 16.61
C SER A 57 -8.20 2.42 15.99
N ILE A 58 -7.46 1.33 16.13
CA ILE A 58 -7.71 0.04 15.49
C ILE A 58 -8.06 -0.98 16.56
N ILE A 59 -9.23 -1.60 16.42
CA ILE A 59 -9.79 -2.53 17.40
C ILE A 59 -10.15 -3.83 16.69
N ALA A 60 -9.69 -4.96 17.22
CA ALA A 60 -10.18 -6.27 16.81
C ALA A 60 -11.60 -6.47 17.37
N THR A 61 -12.58 -6.64 16.48
CA THR A 61 -14.01 -6.79 16.84
C THR A 61 -14.59 -8.13 16.43
N GLY A 62 -13.77 -8.99 15.81
CA GLY A 62 -14.17 -10.34 15.39
C GLY A 62 -14.11 -11.36 16.52
N THR A 63 -13.98 -12.62 16.14
CA THR A 63 -13.77 -13.76 17.05
C THR A 63 -12.34 -14.29 17.02
N GLN A 64 -11.57 -13.94 16.00
CA GLN A 64 -10.16 -14.32 15.84
C GLN A 64 -9.24 -13.14 16.13
N SER A 65 -8.02 -13.45 16.57
CA SER A 65 -6.97 -12.43 16.76
C SER A 65 -6.48 -11.88 15.42
N VAL A 66 -6.07 -10.61 15.44
CA VAL A 66 -5.53 -9.89 14.28
C VAL A 66 -4.01 -9.88 14.38
N ASP A 67 -3.34 -10.69 13.57
CA ASP A 67 -1.90 -10.59 13.35
C ASP A 67 -1.55 -9.29 12.64
N LEU A 68 -0.78 -8.41 13.30
CA LEU A 68 -0.44 -7.10 12.76
C LEU A 68 0.42 -7.19 11.50
N SER A 69 1.20 -8.25 11.32
CA SER A 69 2.05 -8.44 10.13
C SER A 69 1.24 -8.62 8.84
N LYS A 70 -0.03 -9.03 8.97
CA LYS A 70 -0.98 -9.23 7.85
C LYS A 70 -1.95 -8.06 7.68
N LEU A 71 -1.96 -7.13 8.63
CA LEU A 71 -2.88 -6.00 8.65
C LEU A 71 -2.36 -4.87 7.76
N LYS A 72 -3.25 -4.35 6.93
CA LYS A 72 -3.03 -3.15 6.12
C LYS A 72 -4.21 -2.19 6.26
N ILE A 73 -3.92 -0.91 6.42
CA ILE A 73 -4.94 0.15 6.43
C ILE A 73 -4.71 0.99 5.19
N ARG A 74 -5.75 1.19 4.38
CA ARG A 74 -5.70 2.08 3.22
C ARG A 74 -6.56 3.30 3.47
N TYR A 75 -5.93 4.46 3.54
CA TYR A 75 -6.59 5.75 3.55
C TYR A 75 -6.66 6.28 2.12
N TYR A 76 -7.86 6.31 1.55
CA TYR A 76 -8.08 6.75 0.17
C TYR A 76 -8.30 8.26 0.14
N TYR A 77 -7.72 8.90 -0.86
CA TYR A 77 -7.90 10.33 -1.11
C TYR A 77 -7.70 10.63 -2.58
N SER A 78 -8.12 11.82 -2.99
CA SER A 78 -7.79 12.38 -4.31
C SER A 78 -7.19 13.76 -4.14
N ARG A 79 -6.36 14.17 -5.10
CA ARG A 79 -5.68 15.47 -5.13
C ARG A 79 -5.46 15.89 -6.58
N THR A 80 -5.37 17.19 -6.83
CA THR A 80 -4.91 17.71 -8.13
C THR A 80 -3.43 18.08 -8.12
N SER A 81 -2.84 18.28 -6.94
CA SER A 81 -1.38 18.44 -6.83
C SER A 81 -0.69 17.14 -7.23
N SER A 82 0.47 17.25 -7.89
CA SER A 82 1.18 16.12 -8.51
C SER A 82 2.56 15.84 -7.93
N LYS A 83 3.00 16.60 -6.90
CA LYS A 83 4.34 16.41 -6.33
C LYS A 83 4.43 15.08 -5.59
N THR A 84 5.65 14.59 -5.46
CA THR A 84 5.98 13.46 -4.59
C THR A 84 5.55 13.77 -3.16
N GLN A 85 5.18 12.72 -2.43
CA GLN A 85 4.71 12.82 -1.06
C GLN A 85 5.66 12.07 -0.13
N SER A 86 5.69 12.49 1.12
CA SER A 86 6.47 11.87 2.20
C SER A 86 5.54 11.52 3.36
N PHE A 87 5.82 10.40 4.03
CA PHE A 87 5.06 9.89 5.16
C PHE A 87 5.93 9.82 6.42
N TRP A 88 5.31 10.08 7.57
CA TRP A 88 5.90 9.90 8.89
C TRP A 88 4.89 9.28 9.84
N CYS A 89 5.34 8.32 10.65
CA CYS A 89 4.63 7.89 11.85
C CYS A 89 5.23 8.63 13.04
N ASP A 90 4.46 9.54 13.64
CA ASP A 90 4.92 10.33 14.78
C ASP A 90 4.82 9.53 16.08
N ASN A 91 3.81 8.67 16.20
CA ASN A 91 3.69 7.71 17.30
C ASN A 91 2.82 6.50 16.91
N ALA A 92 3.11 5.34 17.49
CA ALA A 92 2.20 4.21 17.49
C ALA A 92 2.39 3.37 18.76
N GLY A 93 1.28 2.89 19.30
CA GLY A 93 1.30 2.02 20.46
C GLY A 93 0.07 1.14 20.57
N LEU A 94 0.29 -0.09 21.03
CA LEU A 94 -0.76 -0.96 21.53
C LEU A 94 -1.06 -0.54 22.96
N GLN A 95 -2.30 -0.11 23.22
CA GLN A 95 -2.83 0.11 24.57
C GLN A 95 -3.69 -1.10 24.91
N LEU A 96 -3.26 -1.89 25.89
CA LEU A 96 -3.81 -3.22 26.18
C LEU A 96 -4.46 -3.27 27.56
N ASN A 97 -5.43 -4.16 27.71
CA ASN A 97 -6.13 -4.49 28.96
C ASN A 97 -5.47 -5.66 29.70
N VAL A 98 -4.41 -6.23 29.12
CA VAL A 98 -3.63 -7.35 29.64
C VAL A 98 -2.15 -7.04 29.48
N SER A 99 -1.28 -7.73 30.23
CA SER A 99 0.18 -7.59 30.08
C SER A 99 0.60 -7.78 28.60
N PRO A 100 1.46 -6.91 28.04
CA PRO A 100 2.30 -5.91 28.70
C PRO A 100 1.63 -4.54 28.99
N TRP A 101 0.32 -4.39 28.83
CA TRP A 101 -0.49 -3.16 29.01
C TRP A 101 -0.22 -2.03 28.02
N TYR A 102 1.04 -1.88 27.63
CA TYR A 102 1.45 -0.97 26.59
C TYR A 102 2.62 -1.55 25.80
N MET A 103 2.61 -1.35 24.49
CA MET A 103 3.75 -1.67 23.64
C MET A 103 3.93 -0.57 22.61
N ASN A 104 5.08 0.12 22.64
CA ASN A 104 5.45 1.04 21.58
C ASN A 104 5.75 0.24 20.31
N ILE A 105 5.16 0.65 19.19
CA ILE A 105 5.41 0.05 17.88
C ILE A 105 5.65 1.09 16.79
N THR A 106 6.01 2.33 17.16
CA THR A 106 6.22 3.44 16.20
C THR A 106 7.19 3.06 15.08
N SER A 107 8.30 2.40 15.41
CA SER A 107 9.32 1.96 14.44
C SER A 107 8.89 0.79 13.56
N ASN A 108 7.77 0.14 13.88
CA ASN A 108 7.22 -0.98 13.12
C ASN A 108 6.19 -0.51 12.07
N VAL A 109 5.72 0.75 12.12
CA VAL A 109 4.74 1.28 11.17
C VAL A 109 5.43 1.69 9.88
N VAL A 110 4.95 1.16 8.76
CA VAL A 110 5.44 1.48 7.42
C VAL A 110 4.30 2.08 6.60
N GLY A 111 4.48 3.31 6.14
CA GLY A 111 3.55 3.98 5.22
C GLY A 111 4.10 4.01 3.81
N THR A 112 3.30 3.55 2.85
CA THR A 112 3.58 3.62 1.41
C THR A 112 2.54 4.49 0.72
N LEU A 113 2.99 5.54 0.03
CA LEU A 113 2.11 6.47 -0.68
C LEU A 113 1.95 6.03 -2.13
N TYR A 114 0.70 5.86 -2.54
CA TYR A 114 0.29 5.66 -3.93
C TYR A 114 -0.45 6.92 -4.42
N ASP A 115 -0.86 6.96 -5.68
CA ASP A 115 -1.52 8.14 -6.26
C ASP A 115 -2.84 8.51 -5.57
N ASN A 116 -3.60 7.49 -5.14
CA ASN A 116 -4.96 7.62 -4.63
C ASN A 116 -5.16 7.07 -3.21
N TYR A 117 -4.11 6.56 -2.56
CA TYR A 117 -4.20 6.13 -1.17
C TYR A 117 -2.82 6.07 -0.48
N LEU A 118 -2.85 6.22 0.83
CA LEU A 118 -1.77 5.84 1.74
C LEU A 118 -2.05 4.43 2.26
N GLU A 119 -1.11 3.50 2.10
CA GLU A 119 -1.14 2.18 2.74
C GLU A 119 -0.25 2.17 3.98
N ILE A 120 -0.83 1.90 5.14
CA ILE A 120 -0.13 1.70 6.40
C ILE A 120 -0.09 0.19 6.68
N SER A 121 1.11 -0.32 6.98
CA SER A 121 1.38 -1.72 7.32
C SER A 121 2.30 -1.81 8.53
N PHE A 122 2.44 -3.01 9.12
CA PHE A 122 3.14 -3.19 10.39
C PHE A 122 4.16 -4.34 10.31
N ASN A 123 5.42 -4.04 10.57
CA ASN A 123 6.48 -5.03 10.71
C ASN A 123 6.59 -5.46 12.18
N LYS A 124 5.50 -5.99 12.73
CA LYS A 124 5.42 -6.40 14.13
C LYS A 124 4.81 -7.79 14.25
N ASP A 125 5.56 -8.70 14.86
CA ASP A 125 5.06 -10.00 15.29
C ASP A 125 4.27 -9.82 16.60
N TYR A 126 3.00 -9.49 16.45
CA TYR A 126 2.04 -9.37 17.55
C TYR A 126 0.64 -9.62 17.02
N SER A 127 -0.17 -10.35 17.79
CA SER A 127 -1.57 -10.60 17.48
C SER A 127 -2.46 -9.90 18.51
N LEU A 128 -3.32 -8.99 18.05
CA LEU A 128 -4.29 -8.30 18.89
C LEU A 128 -5.58 -9.13 18.95
N ALA A 129 -5.90 -9.70 20.12
CA ALA A 129 -7.16 -10.42 20.27
C ALA A 129 -8.34 -9.46 20.49
N PRO A 130 -9.57 -9.86 20.10
CA PRO A 130 -10.78 -9.10 20.44
C PRO A 130 -10.89 -8.86 21.96
N GLY A 131 -11.14 -7.61 22.35
CA GLY A 131 -11.28 -7.22 23.76
C GLY A 131 -9.97 -6.94 24.52
N GLU A 132 -8.80 -7.24 23.94
CA GLU A 132 -7.51 -7.03 24.60
C GLU A 132 -7.00 -5.59 24.54
N GLY A 133 -7.65 -4.70 23.79
CA GLY A 133 -7.28 -3.29 23.72
C GLY A 133 -7.39 -2.71 22.31
N SER A 134 -6.52 -1.75 22.00
CA SER A 134 -6.46 -1.11 20.70
C SER A 134 -5.04 -0.76 20.27
N LEU A 135 -4.84 -0.72 18.96
CA LEU A 135 -3.66 -0.10 18.34
C LEU A 135 -3.98 1.35 17.98
N ASN A 136 -3.22 2.29 18.53
CA ASN A 136 -3.39 3.72 18.27
C ASN A 136 -2.16 4.26 17.53
N ILE A 137 -2.40 5.06 16.50
CA ILE A 137 -1.35 5.52 15.56
C ILE A 137 -1.58 6.99 15.22
N GLY A 138 -0.56 7.82 15.45
CA GLY A 138 -0.45 9.17 14.93
C GLY A 138 0.48 9.20 13.71
N THR A 139 -0.02 9.71 12.59
CA THR A 139 0.75 9.82 11.36
C THR A 139 0.56 11.18 10.70
N ARG A 140 1.50 11.54 9.84
CA ARG A 140 1.39 12.68 8.94
C ARG A 140 1.96 12.34 7.57
N PHE A 141 1.38 12.93 6.54
CA PHE A 141 1.99 12.94 5.21
C PHE A 141 1.80 14.28 4.52
N ALA A 142 2.76 14.65 3.68
CA ALA A 142 2.80 15.96 3.03
C ALA A 142 3.45 15.84 1.66
N GLN A 143 3.26 16.85 0.80
CA GLN A 143 4.12 16.98 -0.37
C GLN A 143 5.57 17.15 0.08
N SER A 144 6.51 16.58 -0.68
CA SER A 144 7.92 16.50 -0.28
C SER A 144 8.59 17.86 -0.11
N ASP A 145 8.02 18.91 -0.72
CA ASP A 145 8.45 20.30 -0.61
C ASP A 145 7.65 21.12 0.41
N TRP A 146 6.81 20.48 1.22
CA TRP A 146 5.92 21.09 2.22
C TRP A 146 4.87 22.05 1.67
N SER A 147 4.67 22.10 0.35
CA SER A 147 3.59 22.89 -0.24
C SER A 147 2.23 22.28 0.07
N ALA A 148 1.24 23.14 0.29
CA ALA A 148 -0.13 22.72 0.56
C ALA A 148 -0.74 21.93 -0.61
N TYR A 149 -1.60 20.96 -0.30
CA TYR A 149 -2.33 20.21 -1.32
C TYR A 149 -3.38 21.10 -2.00
N THR A 150 -3.61 20.84 -3.28
CA THR A 150 -4.71 21.43 -4.05
C THR A 150 -5.71 20.35 -4.40
N GLY A 151 -7.01 20.66 -4.30
CA GLY A 151 -8.09 19.72 -4.63
C GLY A 151 -8.08 18.45 -3.79
N PHE A 152 -7.64 18.53 -2.54
CA PHE A 152 -7.59 17.36 -1.65
C PHE A 152 -9.01 16.96 -1.21
N VAL A 153 -9.36 15.69 -1.40
CA VAL A 153 -10.64 15.13 -0.95
C VAL A 153 -10.36 13.83 -0.20
N ASP A 154 -10.89 13.74 1.01
CA ASP A 154 -10.90 12.52 1.80
C ASP A 154 -11.94 11.54 1.24
N ASN A 155 -11.50 10.34 0.86
CA ASN A 155 -12.34 9.29 0.27
C ASN A 155 -12.52 8.08 1.21
N GLY A 156 -12.18 8.24 2.49
CA GLY A 156 -12.40 7.26 3.54
C GLY A 156 -11.30 6.21 3.69
N VAL A 157 -11.55 5.27 4.59
CA VAL A 157 -10.58 4.25 5.04
C VAL A 157 -11.15 2.86 4.80
N LYS A 158 -10.28 1.93 4.44
CA LYS A 158 -10.60 0.49 4.40
C LYS A 158 -9.48 -0.30 5.07
N VAL A 159 -9.85 -1.38 5.73
CA VAL A 159 -8.90 -2.27 6.42
C VAL A 159 -8.84 -3.60 5.70
N PHE A 160 -7.62 -4.08 5.46
CA PHE A 160 -7.34 -5.35 4.82
C PHE A 160 -6.53 -6.23 5.77
N TYR A 161 -6.84 -7.52 5.76
CA TYR A 161 -6.10 -8.56 6.46
C TYR A 161 -5.80 -9.69 5.49
N ASP A 162 -4.52 -9.97 5.28
CA ASP A 162 -4.05 -10.98 4.32
C ASP A 162 -4.65 -10.80 2.91
N GLY A 163 -4.77 -9.53 2.49
CA GLY A 163 -5.34 -9.14 1.19
C GLY A 163 -6.86 -9.07 1.12
N VAL A 164 -7.58 -9.44 2.18
CA VAL A 164 -9.05 -9.46 2.22
C VAL A 164 -9.56 -8.27 3.02
N GLN A 165 -10.58 -7.56 2.52
CA GLN A 165 -11.17 -6.44 3.26
C GLN A 165 -11.95 -6.94 4.49
N VAL A 166 -11.65 -6.40 5.67
CA VAL A 166 -12.21 -6.82 6.98
C VAL A 166 -12.78 -5.68 7.82
N GLY A 167 -12.83 -4.47 7.25
CA GLY A 167 -13.29 -3.24 7.89
C GLY A 167 -13.21 -2.02 6.98
#